data_AF-A0A402AAQ4-F1
#
_entry.id   AF-A0A402AAQ4-F1
#
_cell.length_a   1.000
_cell.length_b   1.000
_cell.length_c   1.000
_cell.angle_alpha   90.00
_cell.angle_beta   90.00
_cell.angle_gamma   90.00
#
_symmetry.space_group_name_H-M   'P 1'
#
loop_
_entity.id
_entity.type
_entity.pdbx_description
1 polymer ?
#
loop_
_entity_poly.entity_id
_entity_poly.type
_entity_poly.pdbx_seq_one_letter_code
_entity_poly.pdbx_strand_id
1 'polypeptide(L)'
;MNTFTSAEIAYFADQKLGRLATINQTGAPHVVPVGFSFNAELGTIDIAGYNLMKSLKYRNVLRNGLAAFVVDDVLPPWQPRGIEVRGRAEIIKKGGQEIIQNENVDAEFIRLTPQRIISWGIDTDPYHPNSRSV
;
A
#
# COMPACT_ATOMS: atom_id res chain seq x y z
N MET A 1 18.92 -0.23 -7.03
CA MET A 1 18.89 0.00 -5.56
C MET A 1 17.46 -0.19 -5.11
N ASN A 2 17.23 -0.80 -3.96
CA ASN A 2 15.88 -0.97 -3.44
C ASN A 2 15.32 0.40 -3.04
N THR A 3 14.08 0.69 -3.45
CA THR A 3 13.43 2.01 -3.25
C THR A 3 13.13 2.31 -1.76
N PHE A 4 13.08 1.25 -0.94
CA PHE A 4 12.82 1.30 0.49
C PHE A 4 14.07 0.94 1.30
N THR A 5 14.20 1.53 2.50
CA THR A 5 15.25 1.19 3.46
C THR A 5 14.98 -0.18 4.08
N SER A 6 15.99 -0.81 4.67
CA SER A 6 15.81 -2.08 5.38
C SER A 6 14.82 -1.97 6.55
N ALA A 7 14.78 -0.83 7.24
CA ALA A 7 13.86 -0.59 8.36
C ALA A 7 12.41 -0.44 7.87
N GLU A 8 12.19 0.26 6.75
CA GLU A 8 10.87 0.37 6.12
C GLU A 8 10.34 -0.99 5.63
N ILE A 9 11.21 -1.82 5.06
CA ILE A 9 10.85 -3.18 4.61
C ILE A 9 10.47 -4.06 5.80
N ALA A 10 11.26 -4.01 6.89
CA ALA A 10 10.94 -4.72 8.11
C ALA A 10 9.61 -4.23 8.71
N TYR A 11 9.34 -2.93 8.64
CA TYR A 11 8.08 -2.35 9.08
C TYR A 11 6.90 -2.87 8.25
N PHE A 12 6.99 -2.91 6.91
CA PHE A 12 5.92 -3.50 6.09
C PHE A 12 5.60 -4.94 6.47
N ALA A 13 6.61 -5.75 6.82
CA ALA A 13 6.43 -7.15 7.20
C ALA A 13 5.74 -7.35 8.56
N ASP A 14 5.88 -6.39 9.49
CA ASP A 14 5.23 -6.42 10.81
C ASP A 14 3.74 -6.04 10.74
N GLN A 15 3.33 -5.39 9.66
CA GLN A 15 2.00 -4.78 9.53
C GLN A 15 1.05 -5.67 8.74
N LYS A 16 -0.17 -5.84 9.25
CA LYS A 16 -1.19 -6.73 8.65
C LYS A 16 -2.26 -6.00 7.84
N LEU A 17 -2.39 -4.69 8.03
CA LEU A 17 -3.48 -3.90 7.46
C LEU A 17 -3.01 -2.49 7.12
N GLY A 18 -3.23 -2.07 5.89
CA GLY A 18 -3.01 -0.70 5.44
C GLY A 18 -4.31 -0.01 5.04
N ARG A 19 -4.23 1.22 4.55
CA ARG A 19 -5.35 2.04 4.10
C ARG A 19 -5.06 2.49 2.69
N LEU A 20 -5.92 2.10 1.75
CA LEU A 20 -5.79 2.45 0.36
C LEU A 20 -6.77 3.58 0.03
N ALA A 21 -6.22 4.68 -0.45
CA ALA A 21 -6.96 5.75 -1.10
C ALA A 21 -6.90 5.57 -2.63
N THR A 22 -8.06 5.69 -3.27
CA THR A 22 -8.24 5.74 -4.73
C THR A 22 -9.19 6.89 -5.06
N ILE A 23 -9.21 7.35 -6.29
CA ILE A 23 -10.15 8.39 -6.74
C ILE A 23 -11.07 7.84 -7.82
N ASN A 24 -12.31 8.32 -7.89
CA ASN A 24 -13.20 7.97 -8.99
C ASN A 24 -12.97 8.88 -10.22
N GLN A 25 -13.79 8.74 -11.26
CA GLN A 25 -13.68 9.54 -12.49
C GLN A 25 -13.91 11.05 -12.28
N THR A 26 -14.69 11.44 -11.27
CA THR A 26 -14.97 12.84 -10.95
C THR A 26 -14.02 13.40 -9.90
N GLY A 27 -12.98 12.65 -9.52
CA GLY A 27 -12.02 13.04 -8.49
C GLY A 27 -12.49 12.85 -7.04
N ALA A 28 -13.65 12.21 -6.81
CA ALA A 28 -14.11 11.94 -5.45
C ALA A 28 -13.19 10.89 -4.78
N PRO A 29 -12.67 11.18 -3.57
CA PRO A 29 -11.79 10.26 -2.87
C PRO A 29 -12.57 9.08 -2.28
N HIS A 30 -11.91 7.92 -2.24
CA HIS A 30 -12.39 6.71 -1.58
C HIS A 30 -11.24 6.10 -0.81
N VAL A 31 -11.42 5.93 0.51
CA VAL A 31 -10.44 5.32 1.41
C VAL A 31 -11.03 4.08 2.08
N VAL A 32 -10.26 3.00 2.13
CA VAL A 32 -10.71 1.73 2.71
C VAL A 32 -9.52 0.95 3.30
N PRO A 33 -9.69 0.25 4.43
CA PRO A 33 -8.67 -0.67 4.92
C PRO A 33 -8.48 -1.84 3.94
N VAL A 34 -7.24 -2.30 3.77
CA VAL A 34 -6.87 -3.40 2.88
C VAL A 34 -5.80 -4.30 3.50
N GLY A 35 -5.87 -5.59 3.20
CA GLY A 35 -4.72 -6.49 3.34
C GLY A 35 -3.71 -6.22 2.24
N PHE A 36 -2.43 -6.36 2.55
CA PHE A 36 -1.36 -6.08 1.61
C PHE A 36 -0.12 -6.93 1.91
N SER A 37 0.80 -6.97 0.97
CA SER A 37 2.18 -7.43 1.17
C SER A 37 3.14 -6.51 0.44
N PHE A 38 4.38 -6.40 0.93
CA PHE A 38 5.45 -5.72 0.23
C PHE A 38 6.20 -6.70 -0.68
N ASN A 39 6.26 -6.37 -1.98
CA ASN A 39 7.02 -7.14 -2.96
C ASN A 39 8.44 -6.59 -3.05
N ALA A 40 9.40 -7.26 -2.40
CA ALA A 40 10.79 -6.81 -2.34
C ALA A 40 11.54 -6.87 -3.68
N GLU A 41 11.13 -7.75 -4.60
CA GLU A 41 11.75 -7.86 -5.92
C GLU A 41 11.40 -6.66 -6.80
N LEU A 42 10.14 -6.22 -6.73
CA LEU A 42 9.63 -5.12 -7.56
C LEU A 42 9.60 -3.76 -6.84
N GLY A 43 9.78 -3.75 -5.53
CA GLY A 43 9.62 -2.56 -4.70
C GLY A 43 8.18 -2.03 -4.71
N THR A 44 7.17 -2.91 -4.75
CA THR A 44 5.74 -2.53 -4.85
C THR A 44 4.95 -2.92 -3.62
N ILE A 45 3.79 -2.28 -3.46
CA ILE A 45 2.77 -2.70 -2.49
C ILE A 45 1.71 -3.48 -3.25
N ASP A 46 1.55 -4.76 -2.91
CA ASP A 46 0.60 -5.65 -3.55
C ASP A 46 -0.60 -5.84 -2.62
N ILE A 47 -1.79 -5.49 -3.11
CA ILE A 47 -3.04 -5.38 -2.35
C ILE A 47 -4.01 -6.44 -2.87
N ALA A 48 -4.21 -7.48 -2.08
CA ALA A 48 -5.11 -8.59 -2.39
C ALA A 48 -6.28 -8.64 -1.39
N GLY A 49 -7.32 -9.41 -1.71
CA GLY A 49 -8.44 -9.61 -0.82
C GLY A 49 -9.65 -10.24 -1.52
N TYR A 50 -10.79 -10.19 -0.84
CA TYR A 50 -12.02 -10.83 -1.29
C TYR A 50 -12.85 -9.93 -2.19
N ASN A 51 -13.51 -10.52 -3.20
CA ASN A 51 -14.47 -9.83 -4.08
C ASN A 51 -13.87 -8.54 -4.69
N LEU A 52 -12.59 -8.54 -5.01
CA LEU A 52 -11.82 -7.39 -5.44
C LEU A 52 -12.43 -6.78 -6.70
N MET A 53 -12.78 -7.60 -7.69
CA MET A 53 -13.40 -7.14 -8.95
C MET A 53 -14.72 -6.37 -8.75
N LYS A 54 -15.45 -6.66 -7.67
CA LYS A 54 -16.72 -5.98 -7.33
C LYS A 54 -16.50 -4.68 -6.57
N SER A 55 -15.29 -4.42 -6.08
CA SER A 55 -15.00 -3.30 -5.20
C SER A 55 -14.84 -1.96 -5.94
N LEU A 56 -15.09 -0.85 -5.23
CA LEU A 56 -14.89 0.49 -5.79
C LEU A 56 -13.42 0.79 -6.07
N LYS A 57 -12.50 0.37 -5.17
CA LYS A 57 -11.05 0.54 -5.37
C LYS A 57 -10.56 -0.10 -6.67
N TYR A 58 -11.05 -1.29 -7.02
CA TYR A 58 -10.70 -1.96 -8.28
C TYR A 58 -11.17 -1.18 -9.51
N ARG A 59 -12.44 -0.74 -9.51
CA ARG A 59 -13.01 0.07 -10.59
C ARG A 59 -12.31 1.42 -10.75
N ASN A 60 -11.90 2.04 -9.64
CA ASN A 60 -11.16 3.29 -9.63
C ASN A 60 -9.76 3.09 -10.26
N VAL A 61 -9.02 2.07 -9.80
CA VAL A 61 -7.68 1.73 -10.33
C VAL A 61 -7.72 1.47 -11.83
N LEU A 62 -8.68 0.68 -12.32
CA LEU A 62 -8.83 0.44 -13.76
C LEU A 62 -9.03 1.70 -14.60
N ARG A 63 -9.58 2.77 -14.01
CA ARG A 63 -9.94 3.99 -14.75
C ARG A 63 -8.82 5.03 -14.80
N ASN A 64 -8.14 5.28 -13.67
CA ASN A 64 -7.13 6.34 -13.58
C ASN A 64 -5.73 5.84 -13.19
N GLY A 65 -5.63 4.61 -12.68
CA GLY A 65 -4.37 4.03 -12.22
C GLY A 65 -3.67 4.86 -11.14
N LEU A 66 -4.42 5.60 -10.31
CA LEU A 66 -3.88 6.43 -9.24
C LEU A 66 -4.31 5.88 -7.87
N ALA A 67 -3.34 5.70 -6.99
CA ALA A 67 -3.60 5.35 -5.60
C ALA A 67 -2.57 5.95 -4.65
N ALA A 68 -2.99 6.10 -3.39
CA ALA A 68 -2.12 6.35 -2.26
C ALA A 68 -2.41 5.29 -1.19
N PHE A 69 -1.37 4.82 -0.51
CA PHE A 69 -1.44 3.78 0.49
C PHE A 69 -0.73 4.25 1.75
N VAL A 70 -1.33 4.01 2.92
CA VAL A 70 -0.71 4.26 4.22
C VAL A 70 -0.73 2.97 5.04
N VAL A 71 0.39 2.68 5.68
CA VAL A 71 0.47 1.74 6.79
C VAL A 71 1.03 2.47 8.00
N ASP A 72 0.36 2.35 9.13
CA ASP A 72 0.63 3.14 10.32
C ASP A 72 0.20 2.42 11.61
N ASP A 73 0.91 2.74 12.69
CA ASP A 73 0.59 2.39 14.06
C ASP A 73 1.15 3.45 15.03
N VAL A 74 0.78 3.34 16.32
CA VAL A 74 1.25 4.25 17.38
C VAL A 74 1.78 3.43 18.53
N LEU A 75 3.06 3.64 18.88
CA LEU A 75 3.64 3.03 20.07
C LEU A 75 3.39 3.90 21.31
N PRO A 76 3.27 3.33 22.52
CA PRO A 76 3.22 4.10 23.76
C PRO A 76 4.53 4.91 23.99
N PRO A 77 4.48 6.08 24.67
CA PRO A 77 3.30 6.78 25.15
C PRO A 77 2.55 7.57 24.07
N TRP A 78 3.22 7.97 22.99
CA TRP A 78 2.64 8.51 21.74
C TRP A 78 3.76 8.68 20.72
N GLN A 79 4.11 7.61 20.03
CA GLN A 79 5.16 7.58 19.02
C GLN A 79 4.55 7.05 17.73
N PRO A 80 3.85 7.90 16.96
CA PRO A 80 3.27 7.50 15.69
C PRO A 80 4.38 7.21 14.70
N ARG A 81 4.21 6.14 13.93
CA ARG A 81 5.13 5.75 12.86
C ARG A 81 4.34 5.20 11.69
N GLY A 82 4.91 5.30 10.50
CA GLY A 82 4.21 4.85 9.31
C GLY A 82 4.91 5.20 8.01
N ILE A 83 4.36 4.64 6.93
CA ILE A 83 4.82 4.88 5.56
C ILE A 83 3.60 5.20 4.70
N GLU A 84 3.67 6.33 4.02
CA GLU A 84 2.79 6.67 2.90
C GLU A 84 3.50 6.42 1.57
N VAL A 85 2.81 5.74 0.66
CA VAL A 85 3.24 5.48 -0.70
C VAL A 85 2.20 6.05 -1.66
N ARG A 86 2.61 6.91 -2.58
CA ARG A 86 1.76 7.40 -3.68
C ARG A 86 2.36 6.97 -5.00
N GLY A 87 1.51 6.60 -5.97
CA GLY A 87 2.00 6.26 -7.30
C GLY A 87 0.95 5.66 -8.21
N ARG A 88 1.44 4.80 -9.11
CA ARG A 88 0.62 4.15 -10.13
C ARG A 88 0.11 2.82 -9.63
N ALA A 89 -1.20 2.63 -9.74
CA ALA A 89 -1.85 1.39 -9.41
C ALA A 89 -2.30 0.67 -10.68
N GLU A 90 -2.08 -0.64 -10.74
CA GLU A 90 -2.54 -1.49 -11.83
C GLU A 90 -3.19 -2.77 -11.30
N ILE A 91 -4.00 -3.41 -12.13
CA ILE A 91 -4.60 -4.71 -11.82
C ILE A 91 -3.72 -5.81 -12.39
N ILE A 92 -3.26 -6.70 -11.51
CA ILE A 92 -2.61 -7.95 -11.88
C ILE A 92 -3.64 -9.07 -11.78
N LYS A 93 -3.69 -9.93 -12.80
CA LYS A 93 -4.82 -10.87 -12.99
C LYS A 93 -4.68 -12.20 -12.23
N LYS A 94 -3.52 -12.50 -11.68
CA LYS A 94 -3.19 -13.78 -11.04
C LYS A 94 -2.17 -13.56 -9.93
N GLY A 95 -2.18 -14.43 -8.91
CA GLY A 95 -1.20 -14.41 -7.80
C GLY A 95 -1.71 -13.81 -6.49
N GLY A 96 -2.96 -13.34 -6.42
CA GLY A 96 -3.54 -12.75 -5.20
C GLY A 96 -3.51 -13.68 -3.98
N GLN A 97 -3.69 -14.99 -4.19
CA GLN A 97 -3.64 -16.02 -3.15
C GLN A 97 -2.23 -16.27 -2.58
N GLU A 98 -1.18 -15.93 -3.34
CA GLU A 98 0.21 -16.02 -2.87
C GLU A 98 0.60 -14.79 -2.03
N ILE A 99 -0.02 -13.64 -2.29
CA ILE A 99 0.19 -12.38 -1.56
C ILE A 99 -0.39 -12.46 -0.16
N ILE A 100 -1.65 -12.91 -0.06
CA ILE A 100 -2.31 -13.19 1.22
C ILE A 100 -2.60 -14.68 1.20
N GLN A 101 -1.80 -15.47 1.93
CA GLN A 101 -1.86 -16.94 1.98
C GLN A 101 -3.21 -17.45 2.51
N ASN A 102 -4.23 -17.39 1.66
CA ASN A 102 -5.61 -17.74 1.94
C ASN A 102 -6.33 -18.07 0.62
N GLU A 103 -6.87 -19.27 0.52
CA GLU A 103 -7.52 -19.79 -0.68
C GLU A 103 -8.76 -19.01 -1.11
N ASN A 104 -9.41 -18.31 -0.17
CA ASN A 104 -10.62 -17.53 -0.46
C ASN A 104 -10.30 -16.16 -1.09
N VAL A 105 -9.03 -15.74 -1.10
CA VAL A 105 -8.60 -14.48 -1.73
C VAL A 105 -8.70 -14.60 -3.25
N ASP A 106 -9.15 -13.53 -3.90
CA ASP A 106 -9.28 -13.49 -5.36
C ASP A 106 -7.90 -13.65 -6.03
N ALA A 107 -7.86 -14.19 -7.26
CA ALA A 107 -6.61 -14.33 -8.01
C ALA A 107 -6.04 -12.97 -8.43
N GLU A 108 -6.91 -11.99 -8.67
CA GLU A 108 -6.55 -10.62 -8.99
C GLU A 108 -6.09 -9.84 -7.75
N PHE A 109 -5.16 -8.92 -7.96
CA PHE A 109 -4.73 -7.97 -6.94
C PHE A 109 -4.40 -6.60 -7.55
N ILE A 110 -4.37 -5.58 -6.72
CA ILE A 110 -3.91 -4.24 -7.10
C ILE A 110 -2.42 -4.15 -6.76
N ARG A 111 -1.58 -3.83 -7.74
CA ARG A 111 -0.17 -3.50 -7.51
C ARG A 111 0.01 -1.99 -7.52
N LEU A 112 0.63 -1.45 -6.48
CA LEU A 112 1.01 -0.04 -6.38
C LEU A 112 2.52 0.11 -6.54
N THR A 113 2.93 0.74 -7.64
CA THR A 113 4.30 1.12 -7.93
C THR A 113 4.57 2.53 -7.36
N PRO A 114 5.52 2.69 -6.43
CA PRO A 114 5.83 3.97 -5.82
C PRO A 114 6.31 5.02 -6.82
N GLN A 115 5.86 6.26 -6.63
CA GLN A 115 6.42 7.47 -7.23
C GLN A 115 6.82 8.50 -6.17
N ARG A 116 6.16 8.45 -5.00
CA ARG A 116 6.45 9.26 -3.83
C ARG A 116 6.34 8.40 -2.58
N ILE A 117 7.30 8.54 -1.68
CA ILE A 117 7.33 7.87 -0.39
C ILE A 117 7.55 8.92 0.70
N ILE A 118 6.79 8.79 1.78
CA ILE A 118 6.93 9.59 3.00
C ILE A 118 6.95 8.59 4.17
N SER A 119 7.99 8.64 4.99
CA SER A 119 8.18 7.75 6.12
C SER A 119 8.46 8.56 7.38
N TRP A 120 7.86 8.20 8.51
CA TRP A 120 8.02 8.88 9.80
C TRP A 120 8.09 7.87 10.94
N GLY A 121 8.85 8.16 11.99
CA GLY A 121 8.94 7.29 13.17
C GLY A 121 9.59 5.92 12.92
N ILE A 122 10.27 5.74 11.78
CA ILE A 122 10.98 4.51 11.39
C ILE A 122 12.49 4.76 11.36
N ASP A 123 12.98 5.45 10.32
CA ASP A 123 14.38 5.86 10.19
C ASP A 123 14.63 7.26 10.81
N THR A 124 13.55 7.99 11.10
CA THR A 124 13.54 9.33 11.68
C THR A 124 12.59 9.39 12.89
N ASP A 125 12.60 10.49 13.62
CA ASP A 125 11.60 10.70 14.67
C ASP A 125 10.19 10.94 14.09
N PRO A 126 9.13 10.81 14.90
CA PRO A 126 7.74 10.93 14.44
C PRO A 126 7.36 12.27 13.79
N TYR A 127 8.11 13.34 14.02
CA TYR A 127 7.75 14.69 13.62
C TYR A 127 8.63 15.26 12.48
N HIS A 128 9.64 14.51 12.05
CA HIS A 128 10.51 14.86 10.91
C HIS A 128 10.45 13.76 9.84
N PRO A 129 9.41 13.76 8.99
CA PRO A 129 9.24 12.73 7.98
C PRO A 129 10.34 12.80 6.90
N ASN A 130 10.89 11.64 6.54
CA ASN A 130 11.73 11.50 5.36
C ASN A 130 10.85 11.34 4.11
N SER A 131 10.97 12.29 3.17
CA SER A 131 10.11 12.32 1.98
C SER A 131 10.92 12.30 0.69
N ARG A 132 10.74 11.28 -0.15
CA ARG A 132 11.52 11.09 -1.39
C ARG A 132 10.67 10.72 -2.61
N SER A 133 11.10 11.20 -3.76
CA SER A 133 10.55 10.78 -5.06
C SER A 133 11.38 9.61 -5.59
N VAL A 134 10.75 8.73 -6.37
CA VAL A 134 11.34 7.48 -6.88
C VAL A 134 11.56 7.59 -8.38
#